data_AF-A0A9X8E841-F1
#
_entry.id   AF-A0A9X8E841-F1
#
_cell.length_a   1.000
_cell.length_b   1.000
_cell.length_c   1.000
_cell.angle_alpha   90.00
_cell.angle_beta   90.00
_cell.angle_gamma   90.00
#
_symmetry.space_group_name_H-M   'P 1'
#
loop_
_entity.id
_entity.type
_entity.pdbx_description
1 polymer ?
#
loop_
_entity_poly.entity_id
_entity_poly.type
_entity_poly.pdbx_seq_one_letter_code
_entity_poly.pdbx_strand_id
1 'polypeptide(L)'
;MSAENEFVRVQVNTVTGSLVSLTNKATQTKVNVTSSLLYYQAYGKQGDSCSSGAYLFHPNTSAVHNLPAISGHNCLKTPLLASCVFQFGTWGSLQYKLRAWDHSVVVEWTKTWYTDSNGLEFVKRVRDYRETWNLTLHNEEEKVAANYVPITIATVGPLAPATEQLRAEMSRRYLNPLVALSAHNASLTPPTSSWAPRLPFNVGLISLEVVNGHTIRLRLTHLFAIHEHPEWSKDATVDLLVLLGPQWSVDGVHVTELNLSGNRVVGPIQGTTVTLQPMHVREFEVTTKKAKAATVYDGQVTNLADAGNDNDDDDVEGDF
;
A
#
# COMPACT_ATOMS: atom_id res chain seq x y z
N MET A 1 -14.31 -3.10 26.43
CA MET A 1 -14.16 -4.24 25.49
C MET A 1 -12.76 -4.83 25.63
N SER A 2 -12.62 -6.16 25.54
CA SER A 2 -11.32 -6.84 25.38
C SER A 2 -11.42 -7.83 24.23
N ALA A 3 -10.38 -7.92 23.41
CA ALA A 3 -10.26 -8.92 22.34
C ALA A 3 -8.83 -9.48 22.31
N GLU A 4 -8.67 -10.70 21.83
CA GLU A 4 -7.35 -11.31 21.61
C GLU A 4 -7.42 -12.37 20.53
N ASN A 5 -6.27 -12.64 19.91
CA ASN A 5 -6.00 -13.78 19.05
C ASN A 5 -4.78 -14.55 19.60
N GLU A 6 -4.06 -15.30 18.77
CA GLU A 6 -2.84 -16.00 19.18
C GLU A 6 -1.71 -15.04 19.62
N PHE A 7 -1.50 -13.95 18.88
CA PHE A 7 -0.33 -13.09 18.97
C PHE A 7 -0.51 -11.83 19.83
N VAL A 8 -1.73 -11.26 19.87
CA VAL A 8 -2.03 -9.96 20.45
C VAL A 8 -3.29 -10.01 21.32
N ARG A 9 -3.26 -9.28 22.43
CA ARG A 9 -4.44 -8.90 23.22
C ARG A 9 -4.60 -7.39 23.23
N VAL A 10 -5.84 -6.92 23.10
CA VAL A 10 -6.21 -5.51 23.07
C VAL A 10 -7.34 -5.21 24.05
N GLN A 11 -7.22 -4.08 24.75
CA GLN A 11 -8.25 -3.54 25.64
C GLN A 11 -8.66 -2.15 25.17
N VAL A 12 -9.96 -1.90 25.06
CA VAL A 12 -10.57 -0.63 24.63
C VAL A 12 -11.63 -0.22 25.65
N ASN A 13 -11.57 1.03 26.10
CA ASN A 13 -12.60 1.64 26.94
C ASN A 13 -13.84 1.90 26.09
N THR A 14 -14.96 1.25 26.41
CA THR A 14 -16.20 1.35 25.64
C THR A 14 -17.00 2.63 25.89
N VAL A 15 -16.65 3.41 26.92
CA VAL A 15 -17.26 4.71 27.22
C VAL A 15 -16.59 5.83 26.42
N THR A 16 -15.26 5.76 26.25
CA THR A 16 -14.47 6.81 25.56
C THR A 16 -13.99 6.41 24.17
N GLY A 17 -14.11 5.14 23.77
CA GLY A 17 -13.54 4.60 22.54
C GLY A 17 -12.01 4.50 22.56
N SER A 18 -11.35 4.92 23.65
CA SER A 18 -9.90 4.91 23.78
C SER A 18 -9.35 3.49 23.85
N LEU A 19 -8.32 3.20 23.07
CA LEU A 19 -7.38 2.13 23.35
C LEU A 19 -6.81 2.32 24.76
N VAL A 20 -6.69 1.24 25.53
CA VAL A 20 -6.22 1.26 26.94
C VAL A 20 -4.91 0.49 27.08
N SER A 21 -4.81 -0.66 26.41
CA SER A 21 -3.54 -1.39 26.34
C SER A 21 -3.49 -2.34 25.16
N LEU A 22 -2.27 -2.53 24.66
CA LEU A 22 -1.87 -3.61 23.77
C LEU A 22 -0.96 -4.57 24.52
N THR A 23 -1.03 -5.86 24.23
CA THR A 23 -0.13 -6.87 24.81
C THR A 23 0.32 -7.82 23.71
N ASN A 24 1.63 -7.91 23.52
CA ASN A 24 2.25 -8.93 22.67
C ASN A 24 2.35 -10.23 23.49
N LYS A 25 1.71 -11.30 23.01
CA LYS A 25 1.57 -12.56 23.77
C LYS A 25 2.82 -13.44 23.72
N ALA A 26 3.69 -13.28 22.73
CA ALA A 26 4.95 -14.02 22.66
C ALA A 26 5.97 -13.49 23.69
N THR A 27 6.10 -12.16 23.80
CA THR A 27 7.05 -11.50 24.73
C THR A 27 6.45 -11.17 26.09
N GLN A 28 5.13 -11.33 26.25
CA GLN A 28 4.34 -10.83 27.40
C GLN A 28 4.44 -9.30 27.63
N THR A 29 5.00 -8.54 26.68
CA THR A 29 5.12 -7.09 26.78
C THR A 29 3.75 -6.43 26.72
N LYS A 30 3.35 -5.76 27.80
CA LYS A 30 2.14 -4.91 27.85
C LYS A 30 2.51 -3.44 27.73
N VAL A 31 1.93 -2.76 26.75
CA VAL A 31 2.01 -1.30 26.59
C VAL A 31 0.65 -0.72 26.94
N ASN A 32 0.61 0.16 27.94
CA ASN A 32 -0.57 0.98 28.20
C ASN A 32 -0.59 2.13 27.20
N VAL A 33 -1.74 2.37 26.59
CA VAL A 33 -1.93 3.39 25.53
C VAL A 33 -3.13 4.24 25.90
N THR A 34 -3.21 5.46 25.38
CA THR A 34 -4.41 6.29 25.41
C THR A 34 -4.57 6.91 24.03
N SER A 35 -5.78 6.88 23.48
CA SER A 35 -6.08 7.38 22.14
C SER A 35 -7.35 8.22 22.17
N SER A 36 -7.33 9.35 21.48
CA SER A 36 -8.48 10.24 21.36
C SER A 36 -8.59 10.76 19.93
N LEU A 37 -9.82 11.07 19.51
CA LEU A 37 -10.08 11.79 18.27
C LEU A 37 -10.43 13.24 18.64
N LEU A 38 -9.66 14.17 18.06
CA LEU A 38 -9.64 15.58 18.42
C LEU A 38 -9.69 16.44 17.14
N TYR A 39 -10.05 17.71 17.28
CA TYR A 39 -9.97 18.68 16.18
C TYR A 39 -9.44 20.04 16.66
N TYR A 40 -8.82 20.79 15.75
CA TYR A 40 -8.50 22.20 15.94
C TYR A 40 -9.63 23.05 15.34
N GLN A 41 -9.98 24.16 16.01
CA GLN A 41 -10.81 25.19 15.38
C GLN A 41 -9.99 25.94 14.33
N ALA A 42 -10.56 26.20 13.16
CA ALA A 42 -9.90 26.93 12.08
C ALA A 42 -9.84 28.44 12.38
N TYR A 43 -8.70 29.08 12.13
CA TYR A 43 -8.66 30.54 12.03
C TYR A 43 -9.41 30.99 10.77
N GLY A 44 -10.34 31.93 10.89
CA GLY A 44 -11.12 32.40 9.75
C GLY A 44 -11.56 33.84 9.94
N LYS A 45 -11.10 34.73 9.05
CA LYS A 45 -11.43 36.15 9.07
C LYS A 45 -11.67 36.63 7.64
N GLN A 46 -12.80 37.31 7.42
CA GLN A 46 -13.19 37.75 6.09
C GLN A 46 -12.15 38.72 5.50
N GLY A 47 -11.68 38.41 4.28
CA GLY A 47 -10.64 39.18 3.60
C GLY A 47 -9.20 38.90 4.07
N ASP A 48 -8.99 38.01 5.03
CA ASP A 48 -7.66 37.65 5.54
C ASP A 48 -7.10 36.42 4.80
N SER A 49 -6.03 36.63 4.03
CA SER A 49 -5.35 35.58 3.25
C SER A 49 -4.69 34.50 4.11
N CYS A 50 -4.51 34.75 5.41
CA CYS A 50 -4.01 33.77 6.36
C CYS A 50 -5.13 32.91 6.98
N SER A 51 -6.38 33.02 6.52
CA SER A 51 -7.46 32.11 6.94
C SER A 51 -7.16 30.65 6.59
N SER A 52 -7.53 29.73 7.47
CA SER A 52 -7.42 28.28 7.26
C SER A 52 -8.22 27.84 6.03
N GLY A 53 -7.68 26.91 5.25
CA GLY A 53 -8.32 26.47 4.00
C GLY A 53 -7.66 25.22 3.40
N ALA A 54 -7.86 25.02 2.09
CA ALA A 54 -7.41 23.81 1.39
C ALA A 54 -5.87 23.60 1.40
N TYR A 55 -5.10 24.68 1.46
CA TYR A 55 -3.63 24.65 1.43
C TYR A 55 -2.99 25.06 2.76
N LEU A 56 -3.61 26.01 3.47
CA LEU A 56 -3.10 26.54 4.73
C LEU A 56 -3.85 25.91 5.90
N PHE A 57 -3.16 25.08 6.68
CA PHE A 57 -3.62 24.68 8.00
C PHE A 57 -3.22 25.74 9.03
N HIS A 58 -4.13 26.68 9.28
CA HIS A 58 -3.99 27.68 10.35
C HIS A 58 -5.03 27.41 11.44
N PRO A 59 -4.66 26.80 12.57
CA PRO A 59 -5.56 26.66 13.70
C PRO A 59 -5.75 28.01 14.41
N ASN A 60 -6.94 28.27 14.95
CA ASN A 60 -7.27 29.53 15.65
C ASN A 60 -6.51 29.71 16.97
N THR A 61 -6.10 28.59 17.58
CA THR A 61 -5.21 28.51 18.75
C THR A 61 -4.47 27.18 18.69
N SER A 62 -3.44 26.99 19.53
CA SER A 62 -2.83 25.66 19.73
C SER A 62 -3.70 24.65 20.49
N ALA A 63 -4.91 25.03 20.92
CA ALA A 63 -5.80 24.15 21.68
C ALA A 63 -6.52 23.13 20.78
N VAL A 64 -6.58 21.89 21.27
CA VAL A 64 -7.37 20.80 20.70
C VAL A 64 -8.71 20.67 21.41
N HIS A 65 -9.76 20.35 20.64
CA HIS A 65 -11.11 20.15 21.12
C HIS A 65 -11.55 18.69 20.93
N ASN A 66 -12.27 18.16 21.91
CA ASN A 66 -12.84 16.82 21.82
C ASN A 66 -13.96 16.75 20.77
N LEU A 67 -14.02 15.64 20.02
CA LEU A 67 -15.24 15.27 19.29
C LEU A 67 -16.44 15.14 20.25
N PRO A 68 -17.69 15.19 19.74
CA PRO A 68 -18.88 14.86 20.52
C PRO A 68 -18.73 13.50 21.22
N ALA A 69 -19.35 13.34 22.39
CA ALA A 69 -19.35 12.07 23.11
C ALA A 69 -19.91 10.93 22.25
N ILE A 70 -19.48 9.70 22.53
CA ILE A 70 -19.87 8.53 21.75
C ILE A 70 -21.39 8.33 21.83
N SER A 71 -22.05 8.42 20.68
CA SER A 71 -23.50 8.27 20.53
C SER A 71 -23.95 6.81 20.49
N GLY A 72 -23.03 5.90 20.15
CA GLY A 72 -23.29 4.47 20.12
C GLY A 72 -22.03 3.68 19.79
N HIS A 73 -22.02 2.40 20.14
CA HIS A 73 -20.98 1.47 19.70
C HIS A 73 -21.55 0.08 19.44
N ASN A 74 -20.93 -0.66 18.54
CA ASN A 74 -21.30 -2.03 18.20
C ASN A 74 -20.05 -2.89 18.09
N CYS A 75 -19.99 -3.98 18.87
CA CYS A 75 -18.88 -4.93 18.83
C CYS A 75 -19.34 -6.28 18.24
N LEU A 76 -18.58 -6.79 17.28
CA LEU A 76 -18.73 -8.12 16.70
C LEU A 76 -17.57 -9.01 17.16
N LYS A 77 -17.85 -10.27 17.54
CA LYS A 77 -16.82 -11.27 17.80
C LYS A 77 -17.21 -12.59 17.12
N THR A 78 -16.38 -13.03 16.19
CA THR A 78 -16.45 -14.34 15.51
C THR A 78 -15.11 -15.07 15.71
N PRO A 79 -15.00 -16.36 15.32
CA PRO A 79 -13.72 -17.08 15.36
C PRO A 79 -12.61 -16.44 14.51
N LEU A 80 -12.97 -15.70 13.45
CA LEU A 80 -12.01 -15.10 12.52
C LEU A 80 -11.76 -13.61 12.75
N LEU A 81 -12.68 -12.90 13.40
CA LEU A 81 -12.64 -11.45 13.58
C LEU A 81 -13.26 -11.02 14.91
N ALA A 82 -12.49 -10.28 15.72
CA ALA A 82 -13.04 -9.37 16.71
C ALA A 82 -12.99 -7.94 16.15
N SER A 83 -14.11 -7.21 16.21
CA SER A 83 -14.17 -5.81 15.82
C SER A 83 -15.09 -5.02 16.73
N CYS A 84 -14.85 -3.72 16.88
CA CYS A 84 -15.82 -2.83 17.49
C CYS A 84 -15.76 -1.43 16.86
N VAL A 85 -16.93 -0.90 16.52
CA VAL A 85 -17.15 0.43 15.93
C VAL A 85 -17.73 1.34 17.00
N PHE A 86 -17.17 2.54 17.14
CA PHE A 86 -17.63 3.63 17.98
C PHE A 86 -18.09 4.78 17.08
N GLN A 87 -19.25 5.39 17.36
CA GLN A 87 -19.81 6.52 16.62
C GLN A 87 -19.72 7.80 17.48
N PHE A 88 -19.20 8.88 16.91
CA PHE A 88 -19.04 10.19 17.57
C PHE A 88 -20.12 11.15 17.03
N GLY A 89 -21.39 10.82 17.30
CA GLY A 89 -22.53 11.50 16.70
C GLY A 89 -22.51 11.38 15.17
N THR A 90 -22.76 12.50 14.48
CA THR A 90 -22.65 12.60 13.01
C THR A 90 -21.25 12.96 12.51
N TRP A 91 -20.28 13.16 13.41
CA TRP A 91 -18.95 13.71 13.05
C TRP A 91 -17.97 12.65 12.55
N GLY A 92 -18.20 11.38 12.84
CA GLY A 92 -17.37 10.26 12.39
C GLY A 92 -17.51 9.02 13.26
N SER A 93 -16.67 8.03 12.95
CA SER A 93 -16.59 6.73 13.60
C SER A 93 -15.14 6.28 13.76
N LEU A 94 -14.90 5.43 14.75
CA LEU A 94 -13.62 4.77 15.05
C LEU A 94 -13.87 3.27 15.15
N GLN A 95 -13.17 2.47 14.36
CA GLN A 95 -13.30 1.02 14.33
C GLN A 95 -11.97 0.36 14.64
N TYR A 96 -12.00 -0.59 15.57
CA TYR A 96 -10.89 -1.53 15.80
C TYR A 96 -11.22 -2.86 15.14
N LYS A 97 -10.24 -3.52 14.53
CA LYS A 97 -10.32 -4.89 13.98
C LYS A 97 -9.08 -5.69 14.40
N LEU A 98 -9.31 -6.92 14.85
CA LEU A 98 -8.29 -7.91 15.14
C LEU A 98 -8.74 -9.25 14.54
N ARG A 99 -8.11 -9.69 13.45
CA ARG A 99 -8.36 -11.01 12.85
C ARG A 99 -7.56 -12.10 13.57
N ALA A 100 -7.93 -13.36 13.38
CA ALA A 100 -7.26 -14.50 14.01
C ALA A 100 -5.74 -14.54 13.73
N TRP A 101 -5.32 -14.16 12.51
CA TRP A 101 -3.93 -14.17 12.04
C TRP A 101 -3.18 -12.82 12.17
N ASP A 102 -3.80 -11.79 12.75
CA ASP A 102 -3.20 -10.44 12.78
C ASP A 102 -2.15 -10.29 13.90
N HIS A 103 -0.93 -9.90 13.56
CA HIS A 103 0.12 -9.55 14.54
C HIS A 103 -0.02 -8.11 15.08
N SER A 104 -1.02 -7.36 14.60
CA SER A 104 -1.29 -5.95 14.96
C SER A 104 -2.79 -5.65 14.95
N VAL A 105 -3.23 -4.69 15.77
CA VAL A 105 -4.62 -4.22 15.75
C VAL A 105 -4.77 -3.20 14.62
N VAL A 106 -5.74 -3.43 13.72
CA VAL A 106 -6.11 -2.43 12.71
C VAL A 106 -7.05 -1.41 13.35
N VAL A 107 -6.75 -0.14 13.14
CA VAL A 107 -7.59 0.99 13.53
C VAL A 107 -8.00 1.72 12.26
N GLU A 108 -9.30 1.83 12.03
CA GLU A 108 -9.91 2.57 10.92
C GLU A 108 -10.76 3.69 11.51
N TRP A 109 -10.82 4.87 10.89
CA TRP A 109 -11.71 5.95 11.31
C TRP A 109 -12.23 6.74 10.12
N THR A 110 -13.46 7.25 10.22
CA THR A 110 -14.06 8.08 9.16
C THR A 110 -13.66 9.55 9.29
N LYS A 111 -12.38 9.81 9.01
CA LYS A 111 -11.90 11.08 8.45
C LYS A 111 -10.51 10.85 7.84
N THR A 112 -10.39 11.06 6.54
CA THR A 112 -9.13 10.87 5.78
C THR A 112 -7.97 11.59 6.43
N TRP A 113 -6.85 10.91 6.71
CA TRP A 113 -5.45 11.41 6.71
C TRP A 113 -4.48 10.20 6.71
N TYR A 114 -3.30 10.34 6.10
CA TYR A 114 -2.34 9.24 5.81
C TYR A 114 -0.93 9.51 6.40
N THR A 115 0.01 8.53 6.34
CA THR A 115 1.17 8.28 7.30
C THR A 115 2.71 8.61 7.00
N ASP A 116 3.31 8.59 5.77
CA ASP A 116 4.78 8.82 5.37
C ASP A 116 5.10 9.75 4.11
N SER A 117 6.31 9.73 3.48
CA SER A 117 6.70 10.52 2.27
C SER A 117 6.61 9.75 0.93
N ASN A 118 5.53 9.94 0.16
CA ASN A 118 5.26 9.29 -1.14
C ASN A 118 5.31 7.74 -1.12
N GLY A 119 5.27 7.12 0.05
CA GLY A 119 5.29 5.66 0.23
C GLY A 119 6.66 4.99 0.20
N LEU A 120 7.75 5.75 0.36
CA LEU A 120 9.13 5.25 0.18
C LEU A 120 10.00 5.41 1.43
N GLU A 121 10.48 6.62 1.72
CA GLU A 121 11.50 6.87 2.74
C GLU A 121 10.92 7.45 4.04
N PHE A 122 11.32 6.88 5.18
CA PHE A 122 11.00 7.40 6.51
C PHE A 122 12.00 8.50 6.91
N VAL A 123 11.63 9.75 6.62
CA VAL A 123 12.43 10.92 7.01
C VAL A 123 12.28 11.20 8.51
N LYS A 124 13.40 11.22 9.25
CA LYS A 124 13.43 11.61 10.67
C LYS A 124 12.90 13.05 10.84
N ARG A 125 11.89 13.22 11.70
CA ARG A 125 11.36 14.54 12.07
C ARG A 125 11.75 14.88 13.50
N VAL A 126 12.14 16.13 13.73
CA VAL A 126 12.43 16.69 15.05
C VAL A 126 11.51 17.89 15.22
N ARG A 127 10.78 17.93 16.34
CA ARG A 127 9.83 18.99 16.65
C ARG A 127 10.55 20.34 16.77
N ASP A 128 9.95 21.39 16.21
CA ASP A 128 10.45 22.78 16.29
C ASP A 128 11.88 22.97 15.73
N TYR A 129 12.32 22.08 14.82
CA TYR A 129 13.66 22.09 14.22
C TYR A 129 13.62 22.06 12.69
N ARG A 130 14.64 22.65 12.07
CA ARG A 130 14.95 22.56 10.63
C ARG A 130 16.45 22.39 10.47
N GLU A 131 16.86 21.55 9.52
CA GLU A 131 18.26 21.21 9.31
C GLU A 131 19.02 22.26 8.48
N THR A 132 18.33 22.92 7.54
CA THR A 132 18.95 23.82 6.55
C THR A 132 18.82 25.31 6.89
N TRP A 133 18.05 25.69 7.92
CA TRP A 133 17.99 27.07 8.42
C TRP A 133 17.57 27.11 9.90
N ASN A 134 17.87 28.22 10.58
CA ASN A 134 17.43 28.42 11.96
C ASN A 134 15.93 28.80 11.99
N LEU A 135 15.09 27.92 12.54
CA LEU A 135 13.64 28.12 12.58
C LEU A 135 13.25 29.15 13.65
N THR A 136 12.57 30.21 13.26
CA THR A 136 11.86 31.11 14.17
C THR A 136 10.36 30.83 14.05
N LEU A 137 9.67 30.71 15.18
CA LEU A 137 8.22 30.54 15.28
C LEU A 137 7.67 31.70 16.12
N HIS A 138 6.69 32.41 15.60
CA HIS A 138 6.26 33.70 16.15
C HIS A 138 5.12 33.58 17.18
N ASN A 139 4.37 32.47 17.16
CA ASN A 139 3.21 32.24 18.02
C ASN A 139 2.98 30.73 18.26
N GLU A 140 1.92 30.36 18.99
CA GLU A 140 1.61 28.96 19.34
C GLU A 140 0.88 28.23 18.21
N GLU A 141 0.16 28.97 17.35
CA GLU A 141 -0.55 28.45 16.17
C GLU A 141 0.45 27.90 15.14
N GLU A 142 1.52 28.66 14.87
CA GLU A 142 2.66 28.25 14.04
C GLU A 142 3.41 27.05 14.61
N LYS A 143 3.56 26.95 15.94
CA LYS A 143 4.15 25.75 16.59
C LYS A 143 3.31 24.49 16.35
N VAL A 144 2.00 24.60 16.16
CA VAL A 144 1.18 23.46 15.74
C VAL A 144 1.36 23.21 14.23
N ALA A 145 1.10 24.22 13.40
CA ALA A 145 1.10 24.08 11.94
C ALA A 145 2.48 23.64 11.38
N ALA A 146 3.58 24.22 11.86
CA ALA A 146 4.94 23.94 11.38
C ALA A 146 5.47 22.54 11.76
N ASN A 147 4.76 21.79 12.61
CA ASN A 147 5.13 20.41 12.96
C ASN A 147 4.21 19.37 12.30
N TYR A 148 3.18 19.78 11.56
CA TYR A 148 2.50 18.88 10.62
C TYR A 148 3.43 18.57 9.44
N VAL A 149 3.42 17.32 9.01
CA VAL A 149 4.22 16.80 7.89
C VAL A 149 3.32 16.14 6.84
N PRO A 150 3.77 16.00 5.57
CA PRO A 150 2.96 15.35 4.53
C PRO A 150 2.91 13.85 4.77
N ILE A 151 1.70 13.40 5.09
CA ILE A 151 1.31 12.08 5.57
C ILE A 151 0.90 11.01 4.48
N THR A 152 1.63 9.95 4.09
CA THR A 152 1.27 8.89 3.07
C THR A 152 1.11 7.40 3.54
N ILE A 153 2.12 6.67 4.04
CA ILE A 153 2.03 5.28 4.57
C ILE A 153 1.91 5.20 6.11
N ALA A 154 2.96 5.46 6.90
CA ALA A 154 2.91 5.32 8.37
C ALA A 154 3.94 6.15 9.17
N THR A 155 3.66 6.38 10.46
CA THR A 155 4.54 7.02 11.47
C THR A 155 4.92 6.01 12.54
N VAL A 156 6.20 5.98 12.92
CA VAL A 156 6.75 5.00 13.87
C VAL A 156 7.33 5.64 15.13
N GLY A 157 7.39 4.84 16.19
CA GLY A 157 8.28 5.08 17.34
C GLY A 157 9.76 4.82 16.98
N PRO A 158 10.64 4.42 17.93
CA PRO A 158 12.07 4.27 17.68
C PRO A 158 12.38 3.49 16.39
N LEU A 159 13.17 4.13 15.51
CA LEU A 159 13.07 3.99 14.06
C LEU A 159 13.23 2.55 13.54
N ALA A 160 14.32 1.85 13.88
CA ALA A 160 14.68 0.61 13.19
C ALA A 160 13.64 -0.53 13.35
N PRO A 161 13.27 -1.00 14.57
CA PRO A 161 12.42 -2.19 14.70
C PRO A 161 10.96 -1.95 14.27
N ALA A 162 10.49 -0.70 14.34
CA ALA A 162 9.12 -0.34 14.02
C ALA A 162 8.91 -0.11 12.52
N THR A 163 9.93 0.35 11.79
CA THR A 163 9.82 0.59 10.33
C THR A 163 9.79 -0.73 9.56
N GLU A 164 10.63 -1.69 9.96
CA GLU A 164 10.76 -3.02 9.38
C GLU A 164 9.40 -3.73 9.21
N GLN A 165 8.72 -3.99 10.34
CA GLN A 165 7.44 -4.71 10.35
C GLN A 165 6.35 -3.93 9.61
N LEU A 166 6.38 -2.60 9.74
CA LEU A 166 5.31 -1.75 9.25
C LEU A 166 5.36 -1.60 7.73
N ARG A 167 6.52 -1.46 7.10
CA ARG A 167 6.57 -1.34 5.63
C ARG A 167 6.16 -2.65 4.95
N ALA A 168 6.61 -3.80 5.46
CA ALA A 168 6.21 -5.10 4.93
C ALA A 168 4.70 -5.35 5.07
N GLU A 169 4.11 -5.08 6.25
CA GLU A 169 2.67 -5.21 6.45
C GLU A 169 1.88 -4.20 5.62
N MET A 170 2.31 -2.94 5.50
CA MET A 170 1.61 -1.94 4.70
C MET A 170 1.59 -2.30 3.20
N SER A 171 2.73 -2.75 2.67
CA SER A 171 2.85 -3.24 1.29
C SER A 171 1.92 -4.44 1.04
N ARG A 172 1.94 -5.45 1.93
CA ARG A 172 1.12 -6.65 1.79
C ARG A 172 -0.37 -6.41 2.00
N ARG A 173 -0.76 -5.44 2.84
CA ARG A 173 -2.13 -5.27 3.33
C ARG A 173 -2.94 -4.19 2.63
N TYR A 174 -2.30 -3.12 2.16
CA TYR A 174 -3.00 -1.96 1.58
C TYR A 174 -2.61 -1.67 0.13
N LEU A 175 -1.38 -2.02 -0.30
CA LEU A 175 -0.93 -1.81 -1.69
C LEU A 175 -1.23 -3.01 -2.60
N ASN A 176 -1.37 -4.21 -2.05
CA ASN A 176 -1.65 -5.44 -2.79
C ASN A 176 -3.01 -6.05 -2.40
N PRO A 177 -4.15 -5.49 -2.86
CA PRO A 177 -5.47 -6.03 -2.55
C PRO A 177 -5.66 -7.41 -3.19
N LEU A 178 -6.25 -8.35 -2.43
CA LEU A 178 -6.71 -9.62 -2.98
C LEU A 178 -7.96 -9.38 -3.85
N VAL A 179 -7.79 -9.38 -5.17
CA VAL A 179 -8.90 -9.29 -6.13
C VAL A 179 -9.48 -10.67 -6.36
N ALA A 180 -10.80 -10.81 -6.15
CA ALA A 180 -11.56 -12.01 -6.45
C ALA A 180 -12.67 -11.67 -7.44
N LEU A 181 -12.68 -12.38 -8.57
CA LEU A 181 -13.70 -12.26 -9.61
C LEU A 181 -14.44 -13.59 -9.71
N SER A 182 -15.77 -13.53 -9.74
CA SER A 182 -16.62 -14.68 -10.03
C SER A 182 -17.59 -14.30 -11.15
N ALA A 183 -17.95 -15.28 -11.98
CA ALA A 183 -19.10 -15.11 -12.86
C ALA A 183 -20.38 -14.97 -12.02
N HIS A 184 -21.40 -14.30 -12.57
CA HIS A 184 -22.69 -14.18 -11.90
C HIS A 184 -23.25 -15.58 -11.57
N ASN A 185 -23.66 -15.80 -10.31
CA ASN A 185 -24.08 -17.09 -9.74
C ASN A 185 -23.02 -18.22 -9.70
N ALA A 186 -21.74 -17.96 -9.99
CA ALA A 186 -20.68 -18.95 -9.81
C ALA A 186 -20.05 -18.88 -8.40
N SER A 187 -19.63 -20.03 -7.87
CA SER A 187 -18.86 -20.10 -6.63
C SER A 187 -17.40 -19.70 -6.86
N LEU A 188 -16.83 -18.92 -5.94
CA LEU A 188 -15.41 -18.55 -5.98
C LEU A 188 -14.54 -19.76 -5.65
N THR A 189 -13.82 -20.29 -6.64
CA THR A 189 -12.71 -21.21 -6.43
C THR A 189 -11.40 -20.41 -6.29
N PRO A 190 -10.64 -20.56 -5.20
CA PRO A 190 -9.33 -19.91 -5.08
C PRO A 190 -8.38 -20.41 -6.19
N PRO A 191 -7.58 -19.55 -6.83
CA PRO A 191 -6.61 -19.98 -7.82
C PRO A 191 -5.56 -20.89 -7.17
N THR A 192 -5.31 -22.05 -7.79
CA THR A 192 -4.30 -23.02 -7.32
C THR A 192 -2.86 -22.58 -7.58
N SER A 193 -2.67 -21.54 -8.40
CA SER A 193 -1.38 -20.89 -8.60
C SER A 193 -1.41 -19.47 -8.01
N SER A 194 -0.42 -19.18 -7.16
CA SER A 194 -0.23 -17.85 -6.58
C SER A 194 1.07 -17.24 -7.08
N TRP A 195 1.06 -15.93 -7.33
CA TRP A 195 2.27 -15.16 -7.64
C TRP A 195 3.02 -14.74 -6.37
N ALA A 196 2.35 -14.66 -5.21
CA ALA A 196 2.92 -14.18 -3.95
C ALA A 196 4.22 -14.90 -3.51
N PRO A 197 4.39 -16.23 -3.63
CA PRO A 197 5.65 -16.89 -3.24
C PRO A 197 6.80 -16.73 -4.25
N ARG A 198 6.64 -15.98 -5.34
CA ARG A 198 7.65 -15.81 -6.40
C ARG A 198 8.57 -14.60 -6.22
N LEU A 199 8.23 -13.69 -5.30
CA LEU A 199 9.06 -12.52 -4.97
C LEU A 199 9.77 -12.71 -3.63
N PRO A 200 11.04 -12.29 -3.49
CA PRO A 200 11.68 -12.14 -2.19
C PRO A 200 10.90 -11.18 -1.28
N PHE A 201 10.94 -11.40 0.03
CA PHE A 201 10.21 -10.59 1.01
C PHE A 201 10.59 -9.10 1.00
N ASN A 202 11.80 -8.77 0.53
CA ASN A 202 12.30 -7.42 0.35
C ASN A 202 12.03 -6.80 -1.03
N VAL A 203 11.23 -7.42 -1.89
CA VAL A 203 10.87 -6.88 -3.22
C VAL A 203 9.36 -6.70 -3.37
N GLY A 204 8.95 -5.53 -3.85
CA GLY A 204 7.60 -5.25 -4.30
C GLY A 204 7.51 -5.13 -5.83
N LEU A 205 6.41 -5.61 -6.41
CA LEU A 205 6.00 -5.31 -7.78
C LEU A 205 5.11 -4.05 -7.76
N ILE A 206 5.55 -2.96 -8.37
CA ILE A 206 4.81 -1.69 -8.40
C ILE A 206 3.86 -1.63 -9.59
N SER A 207 4.33 -2.07 -10.76
CA SER A 207 3.53 -2.07 -11.99
C SER A 207 3.85 -3.29 -12.84
N LEU A 208 2.84 -3.74 -13.57
CA LEU A 208 2.93 -4.78 -14.58
C LEU A 208 2.01 -4.39 -15.74
N GLU A 209 2.57 -4.26 -16.94
CA GLU A 209 1.91 -3.74 -18.14
C GLU A 209 2.18 -4.69 -19.31
N VAL A 210 1.12 -5.26 -19.90
CA VAL A 210 1.24 -6.01 -21.16
C VAL A 210 1.31 -4.99 -22.28
N VAL A 211 2.51 -4.79 -22.86
CA VAL A 211 2.73 -3.83 -23.96
C VAL A 211 2.13 -4.38 -25.26
N ASN A 212 2.24 -5.69 -25.47
CA ASN A 212 1.62 -6.44 -26.56
C ASN A 212 1.70 -7.96 -26.25
N GLY A 213 1.23 -8.81 -27.16
CA GLY A 213 1.19 -10.27 -26.97
C GLY A 213 2.54 -10.99 -26.82
N HIS A 214 3.68 -10.31 -26.97
CA HIS A 214 5.03 -10.88 -26.80
C HIS A 214 5.97 -10.05 -25.91
N THR A 215 5.51 -8.91 -25.38
CA THR A 215 6.31 -7.98 -24.57
C THR A 215 5.53 -7.55 -23.33
N ILE A 216 6.14 -7.73 -22.16
CA ILE A 216 5.60 -7.28 -20.87
C ILE A 216 6.61 -6.39 -20.17
N ARG A 217 6.11 -5.31 -19.56
CA ARG A 217 6.90 -4.33 -18.82
C ARG A 217 6.55 -4.43 -17.34
N LEU A 218 7.54 -4.38 -16.48
CA LEU A 218 7.35 -4.42 -15.03
C LEU A 218 8.31 -3.53 -14.27
N ARG A 219 7.82 -2.96 -13.16
CA ARG A 219 8.63 -2.14 -12.25
C ARG A 219 8.72 -2.83 -10.89
N LEU A 220 9.95 -3.10 -10.46
CA LEU A 220 10.26 -3.71 -9.17
C LEU A 220 10.87 -2.66 -8.25
N THR A 221 10.58 -2.75 -6.95
CA THR A 221 11.22 -1.95 -5.90
C THR A 221 11.79 -2.84 -4.83
N HIS A 222 12.97 -2.49 -4.32
CA HIS A 222 13.40 -2.94 -3.02
C HIS A 222 12.56 -2.22 -1.94
N LEU A 223 12.11 -2.95 -0.92
CA LEU A 223 11.24 -2.39 0.11
C LEU A 223 12.02 -1.70 1.23
N PHE A 224 13.20 -2.20 1.62
CA PHE A 224 13.93 -1.69 2.77
C PHE A 224 15.04 -0.69 2.38
N ALA A 225 15.31 0.27 3.27
CA ALA A 225 16.48 1.14 3.22
C ALA A 225 17.74 0.45 3.77
N ILE A 226 18.92 1.03 3.55
CA ILE A 226 20.19 0.49 4.08
C ILE A 226 20.15 0.49 5.61
N HIS A 227 20.59 -0.61 6.23
CA HIS A 227 20.61 -0.83 7.69
C HIS A 227 19.25 -0.84 8.42
N GLU A 228 18.13 -0.88 7.69
CA GLU A 228 16.80 -0.91 8.28
C GLU A 228 16.41 -2.28 8.88
N HIS A 229 16.81 -3.38 8.22
CA HIS A 229 16.70 -4.75 8.72
C HIS A 229 18.01 -5.54 8.48
N PRO A 230 18.58 -6.24 9.49
CA PRO A 230 19.85 -6.98 9.36
C PRO A 230 19.88 -8.05 8.25
N GLU A 231 18.73 -8.55 7.81
CA GLU A 231 18.66 -9.54 6.72
C GLU A 231 18.11 -8.96 5.42
N TRP A 232 17.08 -8.11 5.51
CA TRP A 232 16.25 -7.70 4.37
C TRP A 232 16.66 -6.35 3.77
N SER A 233 17.59 -5.63 4.41
CA SER A 233 18.30 -4.48 3.81
C SER A 233 19.55 -4.91 3.02
N LYS A 234 19.56 -6.13 2.48
CA LYS A 234 20.59 -6.67 1.59
C LYS A 234 20.03 -6.80 0.19
N ASP A 235 20.92 -6.77 -0.80
CA ASP A 235 20.58 -6.93 -2.22
C ASP A 235 19.65 -8.13 -2.47
N ALA A 236 18.52 -7.87 -3.11
CA ALA A 236 17.51 -8.85 -3.46
C ALA A 236 17.66 -9.29 -4.91
N THR A 237 17.52 -10.59 -5.20
CA THR A 237 17.64 -11.13 -6.56
C THR A 237 16.32 -11.74 -7.02
N VAL A 238 15.90 -11.42 -8.24
CA VAL A 238 14.63 -11.85 -8.84
C VAL A 238 14.91 -12.42 -10.24
N ASP A 239 14.44 -13.63 -10.52
CA ASP A 239 14.35 -14.14 -11.88
C ASP A 239 13.00 -13.74 -12.49
N LEU A 240 13.07 -12.92 -13.53
CA LEU A 240 11.90 -12.37 -14.20
C LEU A 240 11.03 -13.44 -14.85
N LEU A 241 11.61 -14.57 -15.31
CA LEU A 241 10.81 -15.66 -15.89
C LEU A 241 10.11 -16.50 -14.81
N VAL A 242 10.76 -16.73 -13.68
CA VAL A 242 10.12 -17.40 -12.53
C VAL A 242 8.95 -16.56 -12.02
N LEU A 243 9.12 -15.24 -11.94
CA LEU A 243 8.07 -14.28 -11.57
C LEU A 243 6.89 -14.33 -12.54
N LEU A 244 7.13 -14.09 -13.83
CA LEU A 244 6.11 -14.03 -14.87
C LEU A 244 5.40 -15.38 -15.10
N GLY A 245 6.14 -16.48 -14.98
CA GLY A 245 5.63 -17.84 -15.11
C GLY A 245 5.79 -18.46 -16.50
N PRO A 246 5.40 -19.74 -16.66
CA PRO A 246 5.77 -20.58 -17.81
C PRO A 246 5.38 -20.02 -19.18
N GLN A 247 4.32 -19.21 -19.26
CA GLN A 247 3.85 -18.60 -20.50
C GLN A 247 4.80 -17.53 -21.06
N TRP A 248 5.77 -17.06 -20.27
CA TRP A 248 6.87 -16.18 -20.70
C TRP A 248 8.21 -16.92 -20.84
N SER A 249 8.31 -18.16 -20.35
CA SER A 249 9.52 -19.00 -20.37
C SER A 249 9.68 -19.74 -21.71
N VAL A 250 9.83 -18.99 -22.80
CA VAL A 250 10.00 -19.50 -24.17
C VAL A 250 11.36 -19.14 -24.75
N ASP A 251 11.72 -19.71 -25.90
CA ASP A 251 13.01 -19.44 -26.54
C ASP A 251 13.18 -17.96 -26.94
N GLY A 252 14.42 -17.47 -26.81
CA GLY A 252 14.79 -16.12 -27.24
C GLY A 252 14.19 -14.98 -26.41
N VAL A 253 14.09 -15.16 -25.09
CA VAL A 253 13.80 -14.07 -24.16
C VAL A 253 14.90 -13.00 -24.22
N HIS A 254 14.48 -11.75 -24.37
CA HIS A 254 15.31 -10.56 -24.30
C HIS A 254 14.80 -9.65 -23.18
N VAL A 255 15.66 -9.34 -22.22
CA VAL A 255 15.37 -8.43 -21.10
C VAL A 255 16.12 -7.12 -21.34
N THR A 256 15.39 -6.01 -21.28
CA THR A 256 15.94 -4.66 -21.41
C THR A 256 15.57 -3.85 -20.18
N GLU A 257 16.53 -3.15 -19.58
CA GLU A 257 16.26 -2.16 -18.53
C GLU A 257 15.89 -0.82 -19.16
N LEU A 258 14.82 -0.22 -18.64
CA LEU A 258 14.34 1.10 -19.01
C LEU A 258 14.57 2.08 -17.85
N ASN A 259 14.54 3.37 -18.14
CA ASN A 259 14.39 4.37 -17.09
C ASN A 259 12.97 4.32 -16.48
N LEU A 260 12.78 4.96 -15.32
CA LEU A 260 11.52 4.92 -14.55
C LEU A 260 10.30 5.59 -15.23
N SER A 261 10.49 6.20 -16.40
CA SER A 261 9.42 6.73 -17.25
C SER A 261 9.14 5.86 -18.49
N GLY A 262 9.78 4.70 -18.61
CA GLY A 262 9.59 3.75 -19.71
C GLY A 262 9.95 4.28 -21.10
N ASN A 263 10.59 5.45 -21.20
CA ASN A 263 10.78 6.19 -22.46
C ASN A 263 12.23 6.22 -22.96
N ARG A 264 13.17 5.62 -22.22
CA ARG A 264 14.56 5.46 -22.63
C ARG A 264 15.11 4.11 -22.17
N VAL A 265 15.73 3.38 -23.10
CA VAL A 265 16.53 2.19 -22.81
C VAL A 265 17.79 2.60 -22.04
N VAL A 266 18.02 1.93 -20.90
CA VAL A 266 19.28 1.99 -20.13
C VAL A 266 20.29 1.00 -20.73
N GLY A 267 19.86 -0.24 -20.97
CA GLY A 267 20.67 -1.26 -21.64
C GLY A 267 20.05 -2.66 -21.58
N PRO A 268 20.59 -3.62 -22.34
CA PRO A 268 20.19 -5.02 -22.24
C PRO A 268 20.69 -5.64 -20.92
N ILE A 269 19.87 -6.50 -20.31
CA ILE A 269 20.27 -7.35 -19.19
C ILE A 269 20.75 -8.70 -19.74
N GLN A 270 21.84 -9.24 -19.18
CA GLN A 270 22.30 -10.58 -19.51
C GLN A 270 21.51 -11.62 -18.71
N GLY A 271 20.78 -12.47 -19.42
CA GLY A 271 19.87 -13.45 -18.79
C GLY A 271 18.59 -12.81 -18.27
N THR A 272 17.96 -13.47 -17.29
CA THR A 272 16.62 -13.13 -16.78
C THR A 272 16.63 -12.70 -15.32
N THR A 273 17.79 -12.76 -14.68
CA THR A 273 17.98 -12.50 -13.25
C THR A 273 18.45 -11.07 -13.02
N VAL A 274 17.71 -10.33 -12.18
CA VAL A 274 18.00 -8.93 -11.83
C VAL A 274 18.18 -8.77 -10.33
N THR A 275 19.11 -7.90 -9.94
CA THR A 275 19.40 -7.57 -8.53
C THR A 275 18.92 -6.15 -8.19
N LEU A 276 18.22 -6.00 -7.07
CA LEU A 276 17.80 -4.72 -6.52
C LEU A 276 18.54 -4.49 -5.20
N GLN A 277 19.28 -3.39 -5.10
CA GLN A 277 19.91 -2.95 -3.86
C GLN A 277 18.88 -2.19 -3.00
N PRO A 278 19.14 -1.90 -1.72
CA PRO A 278 18.24 -1.12 -0.89
C PRO A 278 17.77 0.20 -1.53
N MET A 279 16.47 0.50 -1.37
CA MET A 279 15.75 1.60 -2.05
C MET A 279 15.76 1.62 -3.60
N HIS A 280 16.34 0.63 -4.29
CA HIS A 280 16.29 0.64 -5.76
C HIS A 280 14.87 0.45 -6.28
N VAL A 281 14.45 1.33 -7.19
CA VAL A 281 13.34 1.10 -8.11
C VAL A 281 13.95 0.88 -9.49
N ARG A 282 13.57 -0.21 -10.17
CA ARG A 282 14.08 -0.57 -11.50
C ARG A 282 12.94 -1.02 -12.40
N GLU A 283 13.07 -0.74 -13.69
CA GLU A 283 12.04 -1.01 -14.70
C GLU A 283 12.60 -1.87 -15.82
N PHE A 284 11.88 -2.94 -16.14
CA PHE A 284 12.33 -3.96 -17.08
C PHE A 284 11.26 -4.21 -18.13
N GLU A 285 11.69 -4.46 -19.35
CA GLU A 285 10.87 -4.93 -20.45
C GLU A 285 11.37 -6.31 -20.87
N VAL A 286 10.48 -7.30 -20.79
CA VAL A 286 10.74 -8.70 -21.12
C VAL A 286 10.01 -9.02 -22.42
N THR A 287 10.76 -9.25 -23.48
CA THR A 287 10.24 -9.61 -24.80
C THR A 287 10.60 -11.05 -25.15
N THR A 288 9.67 -11.78 -25.76
CA THR A 288 9.83 -13.17 -26.18
C THR A 288 9.83 -13.30 -27.70
N LYS A 289 10.48 -14.34 -28.27
CA LYS A 289 10.32 -14.63 -29.69
C LYS A 289 8.97 -15.29 -29.96
N LYS A 290 8.00 -14.45 -30.30
CA LYS A 290 6.73 -14.82 -30.96
C LYS A 290 6.06 -16.07 -30.35
N ALA A 291 5.67 -15.97 -29.07
CA ALA A 291 4.68 -16.89 -28.52
C ALA A 291 3.44 -16.91 -29.44
N LYS A 292 2.73 -18.04 -29.52
CA LYS A 292 1.33 -18.01 -30.00
C LYS A 292 0.63 -16.95 -29.17
N ALA A 293 0.03 -15.96 -29.82
CA ALA A 293 -0.68 -14.91 -29.12
C ALA A 293 -1.67 -15.58 -28.18
N ALA A 294 -1.48 -15.38 -26.87
CA ALA A 294 -2.58 -15.58 -25.94
C ALA A 294 -3.72 -14.71 -26.46
N THR A 295 -4.96 -15.21 -26.41
CA THR A 295 -6.14 -14.38 -26.62
C THR A 295 -6.25 -13.41 -25.45
N VAL A 296 -5.42 -12.36 -25.50
CA VAL A 296 -5.54 -11.16 -24.69
C VAL A 296 -6.93 -10.63 -24.97
N TYR A 297 -7.71 -10.45 -23.92
CA TYR A 297 -9.06 -9.95 -24.02
C TYR A 297 -9.00 -8.47 -24.44
N ASP A 298 -9.08 -8.23 -25.75
CA ASP A 298 -9.20 -6.89 -26.29
C ASP A 298 -10.62 -6.38 -25.99
N GLY A 299 -10.71 -5.41 -25.08
CA GLY A 299 -11.98 -4.77 -24.70
C GLY A 299 -12.66 -3.99 -25.82
N GLN A 300 -12.05 -3.87 -27.00
CA GLN A 300 -12.63 -3.27 -28.20
C GLN A 300 -13.00 -4.30 -29.29
N VAL A 301 -12.62 -5.57 -29.16
CA VAL A 301 -13.04 -6.63 -30.10
C VAL A 301 -14.38 -7.22 -29.66
N THR A 302 -15.45 -6.73 -30.29
CA THR A 302 -16.79 -7.29 -30.14
C THR A 302 -16.92 -8.68 -30.79
N ASN A 303 -17.65 -9.57 -30.10
CA ASN A 303 -18.19 -10.87 -30.51
C ASN A 303 -17.27 -12.12 -30.56
N LEU A 304 -17.42 -12.94 -29.51
CA LEU A 304 -17.16 -14.39 -29.48
C LEU A 304 -18.36 -15.18 -30.05
N ALA A 305 -18.77 -14.90 -31.30
CA ALA A 305 -19.95 -15.56 -31.89
C ALA A 305 -19.89 -15.87 -33.40
N ASP A 306 -19.06 -15.17 -34.20
CA ASP A 306 -18.91 -15.48 -35.63
C ASP A 306 -17.85 -16.56 -35.85
N ALA A 307 -18.19 -17.77 -35.41
CA ALA A 307 -17.65 -19.00 -36.02
C ALA A 307 -18.39 -19.24 -37.35
N GLY A 308 -18.13 -18.35 -38.32
CA GLY A 308 -18.54 -18.54 -39.72
C GLY A 308 -17.87 -19.80 -40.28
N ASN A 309 -18.69 -20.73 -40.76
CA ASN A 309 -18.26 -22.04 -41.21
C ASN A 309 -17.87 -21.99 -42.69
N ASP A 310 -16.69 -21.45 -42.98
CA ASP A 310 -16.13 -21.43 -44.34
C ASP A 310 -15.29 -22.70 -44.59
N ASN A 311 -16.01 -23.81 -44.80
CA ASN A 311 -15.61 -24.70 -45.87
C ASN A 311 -16.13 -24.05 -47.16
N ASP A 312 -15.24 -23.63 -48.05
CA ASP A 312 -15.41 -23.83 -49.49
C ASP A 312 -14.05 -23.71 -50.17
N ASP A 313 -13.85 -24.54 -51.20
CA ASP A 313 -12.68 -24.57 -52.06
C ASP A 313 -12.72 -23.43 -53.11
N ASP A 314 -11.74 -23.48 -54.00
CA ASP A 314 -11.67 -22.86 -55.34
C ASP A 314 -10.87 -21.56 -55.53
N ASP A 315 -10.06 -21.66 -56.58
CA ASP A 315 -9.09 -20.74 -57.18
C ASP A 315 -9.63 -19.32 -57.51
N VAL A 316 -8.71 -18.36 -57.66
CA VAL A 316 -8.32 -17.79 -58.98
C VAL A 316 -7.30 -16.63 -58.82
N GLU A 317 -6.37 -16.53 -59.77
CA GLU A 317 -5.38 -15.45 -59.90
C GLU A 317 -6.01 -14.06 -60.14
N GLY A 318 -5.31 -12.98 -59.77
CA GLY A 318 -5.68 -11.62 -60.15
C GLY A 318 -4.58 -10.59 -59.88
N ASP A 319 -3.92 -10.12 -60.94
CA ASP A 319 -3.01 -8.97 -60.91
C ASP A 319 -3.71 -7.69 -60.42
N PHE A 320 -2.99 -6.86 -59.65
CA PHE A 320 -2.65 -5.46 -60.00
C PHE A 320 -1.70 -4.83 -58.97
#